data_AF-A0A4S4ZKA8-F1
#
_entry.id   AF-A0A4S4ZKA8-F1
#
_cell.length_a   1.000
_cell.length_b   1.000
_cell.length_c   1.000
_cell.angle_alpha   90.00
_cell.angle_beta   90.00
_cell.angle_gamma   90.00
#
_symmetry.space_group_name_H-M   'P 1'
#
loop_
_entity.id
_entity.type
_entity.pdbx_description
1 polymer ?
#
loop_
_entity_poly.entity_id
_entity_poly.type
_entity_poly.pdbx_seq_one_letter_code
_entity_poly.pdbx_strand_id
1 'polypeptide(L)'
;MTTSSAGATPDAYGHTVPEGSTETWKDKKRYLWLLGLAVPGFGVLAVVGYAYTDWWIWLLVGPILINALIPVLDLAFGVDPSNPPDDVIEQLENDRYYRWVIFAYLPLQFFILFSVMHMLAYGNPIAALTDLLGITNWVADTFGADLVRPMTENGSSDLTWWEKLFLTISVAGVMGIGINTAHELGHKKESVERWLSKIALAPTFYGHFYIEHNRGHHVRVATPEDPASSRLGESFWAFWPRTVSGSLKSAWEVEAKRYKRKGTHPFHLGNDVLNAWLMSVVLYGAIVAIYGWQVIPYCLVIIVFGFSLLEIINYLEHYGMKRQKVGEKQRYERVLPMHSWNSNNIVTNVFLYHLQRHSDHHANPTRRYQTLRDFKESPALPTGYAGMLTLALVPPLWRKVMDHRVVAHLDGDVTLANIAPGKEEKYLRRFPPPVEHQVSAEDVWAQRYDGEVLAAKCPGCSYTYEVAAGDEHEGFPAGTAWNEIPDDWTCPDCGVRDKIDFIPFDPEKVGLETGAGGLSSTTGEARS
;
A
#
# COMPACT_ATOMS: atom_id res chain seq x y z
N MET A 1 38.28 18.09 26.66
CA MET A 1 37.50 19.20 26.09
C MET A 1 36.11 18.67 25.83
N THR A 2 35.16 19.09 26.66
CA THR A 2 33.75 18.70 26.66
C THR A 2 33.00 19.45 25.56
N THR A 3 32.56 18.75 24.51
CA THR A 3 31.62 19.29 23.53
C THR A 3 30.20 18.99 23.98
N SER A 4 29.55 20.03 24.46
CA SER A 4 28.12 20.13 24.72
C SER A 4 27.31 19.74 23.47
N SER A 5 26.45 18.73 23.60
CA SER A 5 25.38 18.43 22.64
C SER A 5 24.26 19.44 22.87
N ALA A 6 24.33 20.57 22.16
CA ALA A 6 23.19 21.46 22.03
C ALA A 6 22.05 20.69 21.35
N GLY A 7 20.91 20.61 22.01
CA GLY A 7 19.73 19.90 21.53
C GLY A 7 19.28 20.44 20.18
N ALA A 8 19.12 19.54 19.21
CA ALA A 8 18.37 19.84 18.01
C ALA A 8 16.90 20.07 18.42
N THR A 9 16.34 21.21 18.04
CA THR A 9 14.90 21.46 18.14
C THR A 9 14.16 20.52 17.16
N PRO A 10 12.91 20.12 17.45
CA PRO A 10 12.09 19.30 16.55
C PRO A 10 11.95 19.86 15.13
N ASP A 11 12.12 21.18 14.96
CA ASP A 11 11.93 21.91 13.70
C ASP A 11 13.11 21.80 12.71
N ALA A 12 14.25 21.22 13.11
CA ALA A 12 15.43 21.12 12.23
C ALA A 12 15.34 19.99 11.18
N TYR A 13 14.33 19.13 11.28
CA TYR A 13 14.18 17.94 10.43
C TYR A 13 12.97 18.09 9.49
N GLY A 14 13.20 18.29 8.19
CA GLY A 14 12.13 18.30 7.18
C GLY A 14 12.26 19.38 6.10
N HIS A 15 13.12 20.37 6.31
CA HIS A 15 13.36 21.42 5.32
C HIS A 15 14.34 20.95 4.24
N THR A 16 13.81 20.60 3.06
CA THR A 16 14.63 20.40 1.84
C THR A 16 15.01 21.71 1.15
N VAL A 17 14.49 22.83 1.65
CA VAL A 17 14.85 24.19 1.27
C VAL A 17 15.26 24.95 2.54
N PRO A 18 16.43 25.60 2.60
CA PRO A 18 16.86 26.37 3.77
C PRO A 18 15.88 27.49 4.11
N GLU A 19 15.65 27.70 5.41
CA GLU A 19 14.81 28.79 5.92
C GLU A 19 15.34 30.16 5.45
N GLY A 20 14.49 30.99 4.84
CA GLY A 20 14.86 32.25 4.21
C GLY A 20 15.30 32.18 2.74
N SER A 21 15.30 30.99 2.13
CA SER A 21 15.50 30.83 0.69
C SER A 21 14.27 31.32 -0.10
N THR A 22 14.51 31.92 -1.27
CA THR A 22 13.45 32.23 -2.26
C THR A 22 13.20 31.07 -3.23
N GLU A 23 13.94 29.96 -3.11
CA GLU A 23 13.73 28.77 -3.95
C GLU A 23 12.46 28.04 -3.53
N THR A 24 11.53 27.86 -4.46
CA THR A 24 10.38 26.98 -4.25
C THR A 24 10.81 25.53 -4.42
N TRP A 25 10.45 24.68 -3.46
CA TRP A 25 10.70 23.25 -3.57
C TRP A 25 10.00 22.69 -4.82
N LYS A 26 10.68 21.78 -5.53
CA LYS A 26 10.14 21.09 -6.70
C LYS A 26 10.41 19.60 -6.59
N ASP A 27 9.41 18.80 -6.94
CA ASP A 27 9.59 17.36 -7.09
C ASP A 27 10.46 17.08 -8.32
N LYS A 28 11.75 16.81 -8.09
CA LYS A 28 12.71 16.42 -9.14
C LYS A 28 12.32 15.10 -9.82
N LYS A 29 11.44 14.30 -9.21
CA LYS A 29 10.99 13.01 -9.71
C LYS A 29 9.63 13.09 -10.42
N ARG A 30 9.03 14.29 -10.54
CA ARG A 30 7.67 14.48 -11.07
C ARG A 30 7.40 13.63 -12.31
N TYR A 31 8.25 13.73 -13.34
CA TYR A 31 8.03 12.98 -14.58
C TYR A 31 8.48 11.53 -14.53
N LEU A 32 9.33 11.17 -13.56
CA LEU A 32 9.78 9.80 -13.36
C LEU A 32 8.62 8.92 -12.87
N TRP A 33 7.61 9.46 -12.18
CA TRP A 33 6.45 8.68 -11.73
C TRP A 33 5.71 7.92 -12.85
N LEU A 34 5.83 8.37 -14.11
CA LEU A 34 5.33 7.61 -15.27
C LEU A 34 6.02 6.25 -15.45
N LEU A 35 7.22 6.05 -14.89
CA LEU A 35 7.89 4.75 -14.86
C LEU A 35 7.13 3.72 -14.01
N GLY A 36 6.21 4.12 -13.13
CA GLY A 36 5.27 3.19 -12.50
C GLY A 36 4.37 2.48 -13.54
N LEU A 37 4.11 3.11 -14.69
CA LEU A 37 3.42 2.48 -15.82
C LEU A 37 4.31 1.52 -16.62
N ALA A 38 5.63 1.53 -16.37
CA ALA A 38 6.53 0.65 -17.08
C ALA A 38 6.25 -0.81 -16.74
N VAL A 39 5.76 -1.16 -15.55
CA VAL A 39 5.44 -2.56 -15.20
C VAL A 39 4.40 -3.19 -16.14
N PRO A 40 3.18 -2.64 -16.30
CA PRO A 40 2.23 -3.15 -17.28
C PRO A 40 2.70 -2.88 -18.72
N GLY A 41 3.42 -1.78 -18.97
CA GLY A 41 4.02 -1.48 -20.28
C GLY A 41 5.05 -2.53 -20.74
N PHE A 42 5.86 -3.06 -19.84
CA PHE A 42 6.81 -4.14 -20.09
C PHE A 42 6.10 -5.46 -20.36
N GLY A 43 4.93 -5.68 -19.75
CA GLY A 43 4.04 -6.77 -20.14
C GLY A 43 3.57 -6.65 -21.60
N VAL A 44 3.18 -5.45 -22.03
CA VAL A 44 2.84 -5.19 -23.45
C VAL A 44 4.06 -5.41 -24.35
N LEU A 45 5.23 -4.91 -23.95
CA LEU A 45 6.48 -5.13 -24.67
C LEU A 45 6.82 -6.62 -24.79
N ALA A 46 6.56 -7.42 -23.75
CA ALA A 46 6.77 -8.86 -23.78
C ALA A 46 5.89 -9.56 -24.82
N VAL A 47 4.60 -9.20 -24.89
CA VAL A 47 3.66 -9.73 -25.88
C VAL A 47 4.07 -9.32 -27.30
N VAL A 48 4.38 -8.05 -27.51
CA VAL A 48 4.82 -7.51 -28.81
C VAL A 48 6.13 -8.16 -29.26
N GLY A 49 7.13 -8.21 -28.37
CA GLY A 49 8.45 -8.77 -28.65
C GLY A 49 8.37 -10.26 -28.97
N TYR A 50 7.57 -11.02 -28.21
CA TYR A 50 7.34 -12.43 -28.52
C TYR A 50 6.62 -12.61 -29.86
N ALA A 51 5.53 -11.87 -30.11
CA ALA A 51 4.79 -11.95 -31.37
C ALA A 51 5.71 -11.70 -32.57
N TYR A 52 6.59 -10.69 -32.47
CA TYR A 52 7.50 -10.29 -33.53
C TYR A 52 8.69 -11.23 -33.74
N THR A 53 9.25 -11.82 -32.68
CA THR A 53 10.54 -12.53 -32.76
C THR A 53 10.46 -14.04 -32.53
N ASP A 54 9.37 -14.52 -31.91
CA ASP A 54 9.23 -15.89 -31.41
C ASP A 54 10.25 -16.27 -30.33
N TRP A 55 10.91 -15.29 -29.71
CA TRP A 55 11.92 -15.57 -28.70
C TRP A 55 11.27 -15.67 -27.31
N TRP A 56 11.36 -16.86 -26.73
CA TRP A 56 10.83 -17.15 -25.40
C TRP A 56 11.36 -16.25 -24.28
N ILE A 57 12.51 -15.60 -24.45
CA ILE A 57 13.10 -14.68 -23.46
C ILE A 57 12.17 -13.49 -23.17
N TRP A 58 11.35 -13.07 -24.14
CA TRP A 58 10.35 -12.01 -23.94
C TRP A 58 9.32 -12.40 -22.87
N LEU A 59 9.02 -13.69 -22.74
CA LEU A 59 8.09 -14.21 -21.73
C LEU A 59 8.65 -14.13 -20.30
N LEU A 60 9.95 -13.81 -20.13
CA LEU A 60 10.61 -13.62 -18.85
C LEU A 60 10.91 -12.15 -18.51
N VAL A 61 10.43 -11.19 -19.30
CA VAL A 61 10.67 -9.75 -19.06
C VAL A 61 10.27 -9.34 -17.65
N GLY A 62 9.15 -9.83 -17.11
CA GLY A 62 8.73 -9.53 -15.74
C GLY A 62 9.74 -9.99 -14.67
N PRO A 63 10.07 -11.30 -14.62
CA PRO A 63 11.11 -11.82 -13.74
C PRO A 63 12.48 -11.14 -13.90
N ILE A 64 12.90 -10.85 -15.14
CA ILE A 64 14.18 -10.16 -15.43
C ILE A 64 14.14 -8.72 -14.90
N LEU A 65 13.04 -8.01 -15.13
CA LEU A 65 12.85 -6.63 -14.65
C LEU A 65 12.98 -6.58 -13.12
N ILE A 66 12.21 -7.44 -12.43
CA ILE A 66 12.14 -7.44 -10.97
C ILE A 66 13.46 -7.93 -10.35
N ASN A 67 14.02 -9.04 -10.82
CA ASN A 67 15.14 -9.71 -10.12
C ASN A 67 16.52 -9.33 -10.66
N ALA A 68 16.62 -8.63 -11.79
CA ALA A 68 17.91 -8.22 -12.35
C ALA A 68 17.97 -6.72 -12.66
N LEU A 69 17.09 -6.20 -13.52
CA LEU A 69 17.19 -4.81 -13.99
C LEU A 69 16.99 -3.81 -12.86
N ILE A 70 15.90 -3.91 -12.09
CA ILE A 70 15.62 -3.00 -10.97
C ILE A 70 16.75 -3.04 -9.92
N PRO A 71 17.22 -4.20 -9.42
CA PRO A 71 18.36 -4.27 -8.50
C PRO A 71 19.62 -3.60 -9.04
N VAL A 72 19.96 -3.80 -10.32
CA VAL A 72 21.16 -3.18 -10.93
C VAL A 72 21.00 -1.66 -10.98
N LEU A 73 19.81 -1.17 -11.32
CA LEU A 73 19.52 0.27 -11.33
C LEU A 73 19.49 0.86 -9.92
N ASP A 74 18.93 0.16 -8.93
CA ASP A 74 18.97 0.58 -7.53
C ASP A 74 20.42 0.73 -7.03
N LEU A 75 21.30 -0.23 -7.36
CA LEU A 75 22.72 -0.15 -7.02
C LEU A 75 23.43 1.01 -7.76
N ALA A 76 23.02 1.32 -8.99
CA ALA A 76 23.64 2.37 -9.80
C ALA A 76 23.21 3.78 -9.38
N PHE A 77 21.94 3.98 -9.01
CA PHE A 77 21.37 5.29 -8.69
C PHE A 77 21.28 5.56 -7.17
N GLY A 78 21.25 4.53 -6.34
CA GLY A 78 21.27 4.66 -4.88
C GLY A 78 19.95 5.06 -4.25
N VAL A 79 20.04 5.65 -3.06
CA VAL A 79 18.90 5.97 -2.18
C VAL A 79 18.39 7.40 -2.32
N ASP A 80 17.13 7.61 -2.01
CA ASP A 80 16.40 8.87 -2.05
C ASP A 80 16.15 9.43 -0.63
N PRO A 81 16.98 10.37 -0.16
CA PRO A 81 16.79 11.01 1.14
C PRO A 81 15.79 12.19 1.08
N SER A 82 15.19 12.50 -0.07
CA SER A 82 14.41 13.73 -0.23
C SER A 82 13.01 13.62 0.39
N ASN A 83 12.67 14.59 1.25
CA ASN A 83 11.34 14.75 1.82
C ASN A 83 10.69 16.05 1.33
N PRO A 84 9.41 16.03 0.90
CA PRO A 84 8.69 17.27 0.62
C PRO A 84 8.49 18.05 1.93
N PRO A 85 8.72 19.39 1.95
CA PRO A 85 8.45 20.22 3.12
C PRO A 85 6.95 20.35 3.37
N ASP A 86 6.54 20.75 4.59
CA ASP A 86 5.13 20.75 5.01
C ASP A 86 4.26 21.72 4.19
N ASP A 87 4.81 22.86 3.81
CA ASP A 87 4.13 23.94 3.08
C ASP A 87 3.67 23.55 1.67
N VAL A 88 4.32 22.57 1.04
CA VAL A 88 3.97 22.10 -0.31
C VAL A 88 3.14 20.80 -0.31
N ILE A 89 2.91 20.16 0.84
CA ILE A 89 2.16 18.89 0.91
C ILE A 89 0.77 19.04 0.32
N GLU A 90 0.01 20.06 0.76
CA GLU A 90 -1.36 20.26 0.29
C GLU A 90 -1.41 20.51 -1.22
N GLN A 91 -0.47 21.29 -1.75
CA GLN A 91 -0.36 21.52 -3.19
C GLN A 91 -0.10 20.22 -3.96
N LEU A 92 0.83 19.38 -3.47
CA LEU A 92 1.17 18.11 -4.09
C LEU A 92 0.02 17.10 -4.03
N GLU A 93 -0.74 17.06 -2.93
CA GLU A 93 -1.90 16.18 -2.79
C GLU A 93 -3.06 16.58 -3.71
N ASN A 94 -3.20 17.88 -3.97
CA ASN A 94 -4.21 18.43 -4.86
C ASN A 94 -3.83 18.37 -6.35
N ASP A 95 -2.57 18.09 -6.67
CA ASP A 95 -2.11 18.00 -8.05
C ASP A 95 -2.63 16.74 -8.75
N ARG A 96 -3.41 16.98 -9.81
CA ARG A 96 -4.08 15.94 -10.60
C ARG A 96 -3.10 15.05 -11.37
N TYR A 97 -1.91 15.55 -11.69
CA TYR A 97 -0.91 14.79 -12.44
C TYR A 97 -0.60 13.46 -11.76
N TYR A 98 -0.31 13.49 -10.45
CA TYR A 98 0.03 12.28 -9.69
C TYR A 98 -1.12 11.26 -9.65
N ARG A 99 -2.37 11.73 -9.64
CA ARG A 99 -3.55 10.85 -9.70
C ARG A 99 -3.71 10.21 -11.06
N TRP A 100 -3.51 10.98 -12.14
CA TRP A 100 -3.60 10.47 -13.50
C TRP A 100 -2.56 9.39 -13.82
N VAL A 101 -1.35 9.49 -13.24
CA VAL A 101 -0.33 8.43 -13.35
C VAL A 101 -0.90 7.10 -12.83
N ILE A 102 -1.54 7.09 -11.67
CA ILE A 102 -2.14 5.88 -11.09
C ILE A 102 -3.34 5.41 -11.90
N PHE A 103 -4.22 6.32 -12.32
CA PHE A 103 -5.39 5.96 -13.13
C PHE A 103 -5.02 5.33 -14.47
N ALA A 104 -3.91 5.76 -15.08
CA ALA A 104 -3.42 5.18 -16.33
C ALA A 104 -2.90 3.73 -16.16
N TYR A 105 -2.57 3.30 -14.93
CA TYR A 105 -2.14 1.93 -14.66
C TYR A 105 -3.26 0.92 -14.90
N LEU A 106 -4.49 1.24 -14.48
CA LEU A 106 -5.64 0.33 -14.52
C LEU A 106 -5.95 -0.17 -15.95
N PRO A 107 -6.20 0.69 -16.95
CA PRO A 107 -6.51 0.21 -18.29
C PRO A 107 -5.36 -0.63 -18.88
N LEU A 108 -4.11 -0.28 -18.59
CA LEU A 108 -2.95 -1.06 -19.03
C LEU A 108 -2.89 -2.44 -18.35
N GLN A 109 -3.19 -2.53 -17.06
CA GLN A 109 -3.28 -3.77 -16.30
C GLN A 109 -4.32 -4.74 -16.89
N PHE A 110 -5.51 -4.24 -17.22
CA PHE A 110 -6.53 -5.08 -17.86
C PHE A 110 -6.18 -5.41 -19.31
N PHE A 111 -5.66 -4.44 -20.07
CA PHE A 111 -5.23 -4.67 -21.44
C PHE A 111 -4.22 -5.82 -21.54
N ILE A 112 -3.20 -5.82 -20.67
CA ILE A 112 -2.22 -6.91 -20.67
C ILE A 112 -2.82 -8.23 -20.18
N LEU A 113 -3.69 -8.23 -19.17
CA LEU A 113 -4.38 -9.44 -18.71
C LEU A 113 -5.17 -10.10 -19.84
N PHE A 114 -6.01 -9.34 -20.56
CA PHE A 114 -6.79 -9.86 -21.68
C PHE A 114 -5.92 -10.25 -22.87
N SER A 115 -4.86 -9.50 -23.16
CA SER A 115 -3.89 -9.85 -24.22
C SER A 115 -3.22 -11.20 -23.94
N VAL A 116 -2.83 -11.44 -22.68
CA VAL A 116 -2.23 -12.71 -22.27
C VAL A 116 -3.24 -13.85 -22.29
N MET A 117 -4.48 -13.63 -21.81
CA MET A 117 -5.54 -14.64 -21.91
C MET A 117 -5.81 -15.04 -23.36
N HIS A 118 -5.84 -14.05 -24.26
CA HIS A 118 -5.97 -14.31 -25.69
C HIS A 118 -4.77 -15.08 -26.23
N MET A 119 -3.56 -14.73 -25.84
CA MET A 119 -2.34 -15.44 -26.23
C MET A 119 -2.28 -16.90 -25.78
N LEU A 120 -2.80 -17.17 -24.57
CA LEU A 120 -2.88 -18.52 -24.02
C LEU A 120 -3.96 -19.38 -24.71
N ALA A 121 -5.08 -18.77 -25.11
CA ALA A 121 -6.25 -19.48 -25.67
C ALA A 121 -6.25 -19.55 -27.20
N TYR A 122 -5.97 -18.43 -27.87
CA TYR A 122 -6.20 -18.20 -29.30
C TYR A 122 -4.95 -17.71 -30.06
N GLY A 123 -3.81 -17.49 -29.40
CA GLY A 123 -2.57 -17.09 -30.10
C GLY A 123 -2.45 -15.57 -30.26
N ASN A 124 -1.94 -15.07 -31.38
CA ASN A 124 -1.45 -13.68 -31.47
C ASN A 124 -2.56 -12.62 -31.22
N PRO A 125 -2.55 -11.91 -30.07
CA PRO A 125 -3.57 -10.92 -29.76
C PRO A 125 -3.51 -9.67 -30.65
N ILE A 126 -2.33 -9.37 -31.21
CA ILE A 126 -2.15 -8.22 -32.10
C ILE A 126 -2.83 -8.50 -33.43
N ALA A 127 -2.61 -9.69 -34.00
CA ALA A 127 -3.27 -10.12 -35.23
C ALA A 127 -4.80 -10.08 -35.10
N ALA A 128 -5.34 -10.58 -33.98
CA ALA A 128 -6.78 -10.57 -33.72
C ALA A 128 -7.36 -9.14 -33.63
N LEU A 129 -6.65 -8.24 -32.95
CA LEU A 129 -7.07 -6.84 -32.82
C LEU A 129 -7.00 -6.09 -34.16
N THR A 130 -5.92 -6.29 -34.93
CA THR A 130 -5.78 -5.62 -36.23
C THR A 130 -6.77 -6.13 -37.26
N ASP A 131 -7.13 -7.41 -37.19
CA ASP A 131 -8.14 -8.02 -38.06
C ASP A 131 -9.53 -7.45 -37.76
N LEU A 132 -9.88 -7.39 -36.46
CA LEU A 132 -11.12 -6.75 -36.00
C LEU A 132 -11.26 -5.29 -36.47
N LEU A 133 -10.14 -4.56 -36.50
CA LEU A 133 -10.09 -3.17 -36.94
C LEU A 133 -9.96 -3.01 -38.46
N GLY A 134 -9.77 -4.09 -39.23
CA GLY A 134 -9.57 -4.05 -40.67
C GLY A 134 -8.25 -3.40 -41.11
N ILE A 135 -7.24 -3.40 -40.24
CA ILE A 135 -5.93 -2.73 -40.45
C ILE A 135 -4.75 -3.70 -40.50
N THR A 136 -4.97 -5.02 -40.50
CA THR A 136 -3.89 -6.04 -40.50
C THR A 136 -2.87 -5.81 -41.61
N ASN A 137 -3.30 -5.57 -42.84
CA ASN A 137 -2.38 -5.32 -43.96
C ASN A 137 -1.56 -4.05 -43.76
N TRP A 138 -2.20 -2.97 -43.29
CA TRP A 138 -1.49 -1.72 -43.00
C TRP A 138 -0.43 -1.91 -41.90
N VAL A 139 -0.75 -2.66 -40.84
CA VAL A 139 0.20 -2.97 -39.77
C VAL A 139 1.34 -3.85 -40.27
N ALA A 140 1.05 -4.88 -41.05
CA ALA A 140 2.05 -5.74 -41.66
C ALA A 140 3.01 -4.95 -42.56
N ASP A 141 2.48 -4.07 -43.41
CA ASP A 141 3.25 -3.24 -44.33
C ASP A 141 4.09 -2.17 -43.59
N THR A 142 3.56 -1.61 -42.49
CA THR A 142 4.20 -0.51 -41.77
C THR A 142 5.19 -0.97 -40.71
N PHE A 143 4.87 -2.03 -39.97
CA PHE A 143 5.63 -2.49 -38.80
C PHE A 143 6.25 -3.88 -38.98
N GLY A 144 5.92 -4.59 -40.07
CA GLY A 144 6.43 -5.92 -40.39
C GLY A 144 5.37 -7.01 -40.23
N ALA A 145 5.32 -7.94 -41.20
CA ALA A 145 4.36 -9.03 -41.24
C ALA A 145 4.44 -9.95 -40.01
N ASP A 146 5.62 -10.10 -39.42
CA ASP A 146 5.83 -10.94 -38.23
C ASP A 146 5.02 -10.47 -37.02
N LEU A 147 4.71 -9.16 -36.92
CA LEU A 147 3.93 -8.62 -35.80
C LEU A 147 2.49 -9.16 -35.75
N VAL A 148 1.91 -9.39 -36.93
CA VAL A 148 0.53 -9.87 -37.11
C VAL A 148 0.49 -11.32 -37.59
N ARG A 149 1.60 -12.04 -37.52
CA ARG A 149 1.65 -13.44 -37.94
C ARG A 149 0.70 -14.29 -37.08
N PRO A 150 -0.04 -15.23 -37.68
CA PRO A 150 -0.75 -16.23 -36.90
C PRO A 150 0.25 -17.15 -36.20
N MET A 151 -0.04 -17.52 -34.94
CA MET A 151 0.79 -18.44 -34.14
C MET A 151 0.61 -19.90 -34.58
N THR A 152 -0.50 -20.27 -35.20
CA THR A 152 -0.69 -21.57 -35.88
C THR A 152 -1.51 -21.41 -37.16
N GLU A 153 -1.47 -22.40 -38.04
CA GLU A 153 -2.32 -22.48 -39.25
C GLU A 153 -3.82 -22.33 -38.94
N ASN A 154 -4.24 -22.70 -37.72
CA ASN A 154 -5.65 -22.69 -37.29
C ASN A 154 -6.00 -21.50 -36.38
N GLY A 155 -5.07 -20.58 -36.13
CA GLY A 155 -5.28 -19.45 -35.22
C GLY A 155 -5.49 -19.85 -33.75
N SER A 156 -4.88 -20.94 -33.29
CA SER A 156 -4.74 -21.31 -31.88
C SER A 156 -3.32 -21.02 -31.35
N SER A 157 -3.15 -21.03 -30.03
CA SER A 157 -1.86 -20.85 -29.36
C SER A 157 -0.93 -22.06 -29.60
N ASP A 158 0.21 -21.84 -30.25
CA ASP A 158 1.32 -22.81 -30.43
C ASP A 158 2.24 -22.91 -29.21
N LEU A 159 2.05 -22.05 -28.21
CA LEU A 159 2.89 -22.00 -27.03
C LEU A 159 3.03 -23.38 -26.38
N THR A 160 4.27 -23.78 -26.16
CA THR A 160 4.61 -24.93 -25.35
C THR A 160 4.13 -24.74 -23.90
N TRP A 161 4.00 -25.82 -23.14
CA TRP A 161 3.51 -25.75 -21.76
C TRP A 161 4.37 -24.84 -20.86
N TRP A 162 5.68 -24.76 -21.10
CA TRP A 162 6.60 -23.95 -20.31
C TRP A 162 6.56 -22.47 -20.72
N GLU A 163 6.33 -22.16 -22.00
CA GLU A 163 6.08 -20.79 -22.46
C GLU A 163 4.78 -20.25 -21.88
N LYS A 164 3.71 -21.07 -21.86
CA LYS A 164 2.46 -20.73 -21.17
C LYS A 164 2.70 -20.45 -19.69
N LEU A 165 3.54 -21.26 -19.04
CA LEU A 165 3.89 -21.06 -17.63
C LEU A 165 4.66 -19.75 -17.40
N PHE A 166 5.69 -19.45 -18.20
CA PHE A 166 6.48 -18.22 -18.08
C PHE A 166 5.64 -16.98 -18.36
N LEU A 167 4.81 -17.02 -19.40
CA LEU A 167 3.87 -15.94 -19.71
C LEU A 167 2.88 -15.71 -18.54
N THR A 168 2.35 -16.80 -17.98
CA THR A 168 1.43 -16.75 -16.84
C THR A 168 2.10 -16.16 -15.60
N ILE A 169 3.32 -16.58 -15.26
CA ILE A 169 4.07 -16.04 -14.12
C ILE A 169 4.40 -14.55 -14.34
N SER A 170 4.79 -14.17 -15.55
CA SER A 170 5.08 -12.78 -15.90
C SER A 170 3.86 -11.88 -15.74
N VAL A 171 2.70 -12.27 -16.27
CA VAL A 171 1.46 -11.48 -16.08
C VAL A 171 0.99 -11.52 -14.63
N ALA A 172 1.20 -12.62 -13.90
CA ALA A 172 0.91 -12.70 -12.48
C ALA A 172 1.75 -11.70 -11.67
N GLY A 173 3.02 -11.51 -12.03
CA GLY A 173 3.87 -10.47 -11.46
C GLY A 173 3.32 -9.06 -11.72
N VAL A 174 2.85 -8.77 -12.93
CA VAL A 174 2.20 -7.49 -13.25
C VAL A 174 0.92 -7.28 -12.43
N MET A 175 0.09 -8.33 -12.28
CA MET A 175 -1.14 -8.25 -11.46
C MET A 175 -0.82 -8.08 -9.97
N GLY A 176 0.20 -8.78 -9.47
CA GLY A 176 0.68 -8.65 -8.09
C GLY A 176 1.23 -7.26 -7.79
N ILE A 177 2.04 -6.68 -8.69
CA ILE A 177 2.50 -5.29 -8.55
C ILE A 177 1.33 -4.30 -8.66
N GLY A 178 0.30 -4.63 -9.45
CA GLY A 178 -0.93 -3.85 -9.54
C GLY A 178 -1.68 -3.69 -8.20
N ILE A 179 -1.42 -4.57 -7.22
CA ILE A 179 -1.92 -4.40 -5.85
C ILE A 179 -1.39 -3.09 -5.24
N ASN A 180 -0.20 -2.63 -5.59
CA ASN A 180 0.31 -1.34 -5.11
C ASN A 180 -0.53 -0.14 -5.59
N THR A 181 -0.91 -0.17 -6.87
CA THR A 181 -1.86 0.80 -7.43
C THR A 181 -3.20 0.74 -6.69
N ALA A 182 -3.70 -0.47 -6.43
CA ALA A 182 -4.94 -0.66 -5.68
C ALA A 182 -4.84 -0.19 -4.22
N HIS A 183 -3.69 -0.42 -3.59
CA HIS A 183 -3.35 -0.04 -2.24
C HIS A 183 -3.40 1.49 -2.10
N GLU A 184 -2.70 2.21 -2.97
CA GLU A 184 -2.68 3.67 -2.94
C GLU A 184 -4.08 4.24 -3.14
N LEU A 185 -4.86 3.72 -4.10
CA LEU A 185 -6.24 4.15 -4.34
C LEU A 185 -7.18 3.85 -3.16
N GLY A 186 -6.95 2.74 -2.44
CA GLY A 186 -7.80 2.28 -1.35
C GLY A 186 -7.79 3.21 -0.14
N HIS A 187 -6.66 3.87 0.15
CA HIS A 187 -6.51 4.78 1.29
C HIS A 187 -7.15 6.16 1.10
N LYS A 188 -7.60 6.47 -0.11
CA LYS A 188 -8.05 7.83 -0.44
C LYS A 188 -9.49 8.03 -0.02
N LYS A 189 -9.86 9.28 0.29
CA LYS A 189 -11.19 9.62 0.80
C LYS A 189 -12.27 9.53 -0.28
N GLU A 190 -11.88 9.80 -1.53
CA GLU A 190 -12.78 9.82 -2.68
C GLU A 190 -13.35 8.43 -2.99
N SER A 191 -14.67 8.34 -3.10
CA SER A 191 -15.38 7.07 -3.34
C SER A 191 -15.00 6.43 -4.68
N VAL A 192 -14.70 7.23 -5.71
CA VAL A 192 -14.24 6.74 -7.02
C VAL A 192 -12.87 6.08 -6.90
N GLU A 193 -11.94 6.66 -6.15
CA GLU A 193 -10.60 6.08 -5.93
C GLU A 193 -10.74 4.75 -5.15
N ARG A 194 -11.54 4.72 -4.08
CA ARG A 194 -11.85 3.48 -3.33
C ARG A 194 -12.51 2.39 -4.18
N TRP A 195 -13.37 2.76 -5.13
CA TRP A 195 -14.00 1.82 -6.06
C TRP A 195 -12.99 1.27 -7.08
N LEU A 196 -12.16 2.14 -7.65
CA LEU A 196 -11.08 1.74 -8.56
C LEU A 196 -10.04 0.84 -7.88
N SER A 197 -9.78 1.00 -6.59
CA SER A 197 -8.95 0.07 -5.81
C SER A 197 -9.49 -1.37 -5.89
N LYS A 198 -10.79 -1.57 -5.64
CA LYS A 198 -11.40 -2.91 -5.70
C LYS A 198 -11.33 -3.53 -7.10
N ILE A 199 -11.49 -2.71 -8.13
CA ILE A 199 -11.30 -3.13 -9.52
C ILE A 199 -9.85 -3.56 -9.76
N ALA A 200 -8.87 -2.77 -9.32
CA ALA A 200 -7.46 -3.10 -9.46
C ALA A 200 -7.05 -4.38 -8.69
N LEU A 201 -7.76 -4.73 -7.60
CA LEU A 201 -7.59 -6.00 -6.87
C LEU A 201 -8.27 -7.20 -7.55
N ALA A 202 -9.24 -6.99 -8.43
CA ALA A 202 -10.04 -8.06 -9.02
C ALA A 202 -9.20 -9.16 -9.72
N PRO A 203 -8.13 -8.83 -10.49
CA PRO A 203 -7.26 -9.83 -11.09
C PRO A 203 -6.53 -10.74 -10.09
N THR A 204 -6.31 -10.31 -8.86
CA THR A 204 -5.64 -11.15 -7.84
C THR A 204 -6.62 -11.89 -6.95
N PHE A 205 -7.93 -11.71 -7.16
CA PHE A 205 -9.01 -12.22 -6.31
C PHE A 205 -8.84 -11.84 -4.82
N TYR A 206 -8.02 -10.82 -4.53
CA TYR A 206 -7.64 -10.44 -3.18
C TYR A 206 -8.41 -9.22 -2.68
N GLY A 207 -9.64 -9.05 -3.15
CA GLY A 207 -10.46 -7.86 -2.89
C GLY A 207 -10.75 -7.57 -1.40
N HIS A 208 -10.66 -8.58 -0.54
CA HIS A 208 -10.80 -8.41 0.91
C HIS A 208 -9.66 -7.61 1.54
N PHE A 209 -8.50 -7.52 0.86
CA PHE A 209 -7.38 -6.66 1.24
C PHE A 209 -7.77 -5.19 1.38
N TYR A 210 -8.72 -4.70 0.57
CA TYR A 210 -9.22 -3.32 0.70
C TYR A 210 -9.71 -3.01 2.12
N ILE A 211 -10.46 -3.95 2.72
CA ILE A 211 -10.92 -3.81 4.11
C ILE A 211 -9.83 -4.20 5.09
N GLU A 212 -9.18 -5.35 4.87
CA GLU A 212 -8.21 -5.83 5.85
C GLU A 212 -7.08 -4.85 6.03
N HIS A 213 -6.53 -4.31 4.95
CA HIS A 213 -5.41 -3.40 5.05
C HIS A 213 -5.80 -2.12 5.79
N ASN A 214 -6.86 -1.45 5.32
CA ASN A 214 -7.23 -0.12 5.77
C ASN A 214 -7.85 -0.09 7.17
N ARG A 215 -8.56 -1.16 7.56
CA ARG A 215 -9.35 -1.21 8.80
C ARG A 215 -8.97 -2.37 9.71
N GLY A 216 -8.03 -3.22 9.31
CA GLY A 216 -7.50 -4.33 10.09
C GLY A 216 -6.02 -4.16 10.38
N HIS A 217 -5.18 -4.32 9.37
CA HIS A 217 -3.74 -4.25 9.45
C HIS A 217 -3.26 -2.86 9.92
N HIS A 218 -3.69 -1.73 9.34
CA HIS A 218 -3.28 -0.41 9.86
C HIS A 218 -3.62 -0.17 11.34
N VAL A 219 -4.71 -0.77 11.83
CA VAL A 219 -5.11 -0.70 13.23
C VAL A 219 -4.17 -1.54 14.11
N ARG A 220 -3.80 -2.74 13.64
CA ARG A 220 -3.10 -3.77 14.41
C ARG A 220 -1.65 -4.01 13.98
N VAL A 221 -1.12 -3.22 13.05
CA VAL A 221 0.22 -3.40 12.48
C VAL A 221 1.23 -3.43 13.61
N ALA A 222 2.20 -4.34 13.51
CA ALA A 222 3.16 -4.65 14.55
C ALA A 222 2.50 -5.05 15.89
N THR A 223 1.34 -5.71 15.90
CA THR A 223 0.84 -6.40 17.10
C THR A 223 0.82 -7.91 16.90
N PRO A 224 0.86 -8.72 17.98
CA PRO A 224 0.77 -10.18 17.88
C PRO A 224 -0.50 -10.71 17.20
N GLU A 225 -1.59 -9.94 17.24
CA GLU A 225 -2.91 -10.25 16.69
C GLU A 225 -3.03 -9.97 15.19
N ASP A 226 -2.14 -9.16 14.61
CA ASP A 226 -2.17 -8.86 13.18
C ASP A 226 -1.67 -10.03 12.33
N PRO A 227 -2.51 -10.57 11.43
CA PRO A 227 -2.09 -11.65 10.54
C PRO A 227 -0.99 -11.24 9.56
N ALA A 228 -0.92 -9.96 9.16
CA ALA A 228 0.03 -9.44 8.19
C ALA A 228 1.38 -8.99 8.81
N SER A 229 1.50 -8.96 10.14
CA SER A 229 2.77 -8.70 10.83
C SER A 229 3.55 -10.00 11.04
N SER A 230 4.73 -10.10 10.42
CA SER A 230 5.58 -11.30 10.51
C SER A 230 6.44 -11.29 11.77
N ARG A 231 6.69 -12.49 12.31
CA ARG A 231 7.35 -12.64 13.62
C ARG A 231 8.84 -12.90 13.49
N LEU A 232 9.63 -12.43 14.44
CA LEU A 232 11.05 -12.72 14.54
C LEU A 232 11.26 -14.25 14.64
N GLY A 233 12.02 -14.79 13.69
CA GLY A 233 12.26 -16.21 13.54
C GLY A 233 11.20 -17.01 12.80
N GLU A 234 10.06 -16.42 12.43
CA GLU A 234 9.12 -17.00 11.47
C GLU A 234 9.76 -17.08 10.08
N SER A 235 9.37 -18.07 9.28
CA SER A 235 9.75 -18.16 7.87
C SER A 235 8.58 -17.72 7.01
N PHE A 236 8.84 -17.17 5.82
CA PHE A 236 7.78 -16.84 4.87
C PHE A 236 6.78 -17.98 4.65
N TRP A 237 7.26 -19.22 4.56
CA TRP A 237 6.40 -20.41 4.36
C TRP A 237 5.46 -20.73 5.54
N ALA A 238 5.79 -20.29 6.75
CA ALA A 238 4.92 -20.42 7.92
C ALA A 238 3.99 -19.21 8.07
N PHE A 239 4.49 -18.04 7.66
CA PHE A 239 3.75 -16.79 7.61
C PHE A 239 2.63 -16.82 6.55
N TRP A 240 2.92 -17.28 5.33
CA TRP A 240 2.01 -17.24 4.18
C TRP A 240 0.60 -17.80 4.46
N PRO A 241 0.43 -19.03 4.99
CA PRO A 241 -0.92 -19.52 5.28
C PRO A 241 -1.60 -18.77 6.43
N ARG A 242 -0.82 -18.25 7.38
CA ARG A 242 -1.33 -17.45 8.52
C ARG A 242 -1.84 -16.10 8.07
N THR A 243 -1.08 -15.39 7.24
CA THR A 243 -1.51 -14.08 6.71
C THR A 243 -2.70 -14.25 5.78
N VAL A 244 -2.67 -15.17 4.82
CA VAL A 244 -3.76 -15.31 3.83
C VAL A 244 -5.10 -15.65 4.49
N SER A 245 -5.11 -16.66 5.37
CA SER A 245 -6.36 -17.06 6.05
C SER A 245 -6.78 -16.09 7.16
N GLY A 246 -5.80 -15.50 7.85
CA GLY A 246 -6.04 -14.53 8.92
C GLY A 246 -6.59 -13.21 8.39
N SER A 247 -6.01 -12.68 7.31
CA SER A 247 -6.45 -11.47 6.63
C SER A 247 -7.86 -11.61 6.06
N LEU A 248 -8.16 -12.76 5.45
CA LEU A 248 -9.51 -13.09 4.99
C LEU A 248 -10.52 -13.08 6.14
N LYS A 249 -10.19 -13.76 7.25
CA LYS A 249 -11.05 -13.84 8.43
C LYS A 249 -11.26 -12.47 9.06
N SER A 250 -10.19 -11.69 9.23
CA SER A 250 -10.25 -10.38 9.85
C SER A 250 -11.07 -9.40 9.00
N ALA A 251 -10.89 -9.37 7.68
CA ALA A 251 -11.70 -8.53 6.79
C ALA A 251 -13.20 -8.77 6.99
N TRP A 252 -13.57 -10.06 7.09
CA TRP A 252 -14.95 -10.46 7.34
C TRP A 252 -15.44 -10.05 8.72
N GLU A 253 -14.63 -10.22 9.77
CA GLU A 253 -14.98 -9.82 11.14
C GLU A 253 -15.15 -8.31 11.28
N VAL A 254 -14.30 -7.51 10.62
CA VAL A 254 -14.40 -6.04 10.58
C VAL A 254 -15.73 -5.62 9.97
N GLU A 255 -16.07 -6.14 8.79
CA GLU A 255 -17.35 -5.85 8.14
C GLU A 255 -18.55 -6.37 8.94
N ALA A 256 -18.45 -7.57 9.51
CA ALA A 256 -19.51 -8.14 10.33
C ALA A 256 -19.80 -7.28 11.57
N LYS A 257 -18.77 -6.73 12.22
CA LYS A 257 -18.93 -5.78 13.34
C LYS A 257 -19.64 -4.49 12.89
N ARG A 258 -19.28 -3.94 11.73
CA ARG A 258 -19.92 -2.75 11.15
C ARG A 258 -21.41 -2.98 10.88
N TYR A 259 -21.75 -4.10 10.26
CA TYR A 259 -23.15 -4.46 9.99
C TYR A 259 -23.95 -4.80 11.26
N LYS A 260 -23.30 -5.38 12.27
CA LYS A 260 -23.92 -5.59 13.58
C LYS A 260 -24.30 -4.26 14.24
N ARG A 261 -23.47 -3.22 14.15
CA ARG A 261 -23.81 -1.86 14.64
C ARG A 261 -25.01 -1.27 13.89
N LYS A 262 -25.14 -1.56 12.59
CA LYS A 262 -26.31 -1.21 11.77
C LYS A 262 -27.56 -2.05 12.06
N GLY A 263 -27.50 -3.03 12.95
CA GLY A 263 -28.63 -3.93 13.23
C GLY A 263 -29.02 -4.84 12.06
N THR A 264 -28.12 -5.08 11.10
CA THR A 264 -28.39 -5.86 9.88
C THR A 264 -27.40 -7.01 9.71
N HIS A 265 -27.76 -8.00 8.89
CA HIS A 265 -26.90 -9.15 8.61
C HIS A 265 -25.77 -8.77 7.62
N PRO A 266 -24.53 -9.25 7.77
CA PRO A 266 -23.39 -8.83 6.94
C PRO A 266 -23.43 -9.27 5.48
N PHE A 267 -24.33 -10.17 5.10
CA PHE A 267 -24.51 -10.59 3.71
C PHE A 267 -25.36 -9.57 2.94
N HIS A 268 -24.74 -8.46 2.57
CA HIS A 268 -25.34 -7.38 1.80
C HIS A 268 -24.40 -6.93 0.69
N LEU A 269 -24.90 -6.44 -0.45
CA LEU A 269 -24.04 -5.92 -1.53
C LEU A 269 -23.25 -4.65 -1.14
N GLY A 270 -23.64 -4.02 -0.04
CA GLY A 270 -22.90 -2.89 0.55
C GLY A 270 -21.70 -3.34 1.39
N ASN A 271 -21.58 -4.64 1.68
CA ASN A 271 -20.42 -5.20 2.35
C ASN A 271 -19.25 -5.15 1.38
N ASP A 272 -18.20 -4.44 1.78
CA ASP A 272 -17.09 -4.10 0.91
C ASP A 272 -16.28 -5.35 0.51
N VAL A 273 -16.26 -6.39 1.34
CA VAL A 273 -15.63 -7.69 1.03
C VAL A 273 -16.41 -8.42 -0.06
N LEU A 274 -17.74 -8.55 0.10
CA LEU A 274 -18.59 -9.22 -0.88
C LEU A 274 -18.62 -8.47 -2.21
N ASN A 275 -18.68 -7.14 -2.15
CA ASN A 275 -18.65 -6.26 -3.31
C ASN A 275 -17.35 -6.46 -4.12
N ALA A 276 -16.19 -6.51 -3.46
CA ALA A 276 -14.90 -6.71 -4.13
C ALA A 276 -14.74 -8.13 -4.71
N TRP A 277 -15.24 -9.16 -4.03
CA TRP A 277 -15.24 -10.53 -4.59
C TRP A 277 -16.17 -10.66 -5.78
N LEU A 278 -17.34 -10.00 -5.75
CA LEU A 278 -18.24 -10.01 -6.90
C LEU A 278 -17.58 -9.42 -8.15
N MET A 279 -16.79 -8.35 -8.01
CA MET A 279 -16.00 -7.80 -9.13
C MET A 279 -15.02 -8.83 -9.69
N SER A 280 -14.37 -9.59 -8.82
CA SER A 280 -13.42 -10.66 -9.22
C SER A 280 -14.15 -11.82 -9.93
N VAL A 281 -15.31 -12.22 -9.41
CA VAL A 281 -16.17 -13.24 -10.03
C VAL A 281 -16.66 -12.80 -11.41
N VAL A 282 -17.07 -11.55 -11.56
CA VAL A 282 -17.49 -11.00 -12.87
C VAL A 282 -16.31 -11.00 -13.86
N LEU A 283 -15.13 -10.54 -13.43
CA LEU A 283 -13.93 -10.53 -14.27
C LEU A 283 -13.58 -11.94 -14.76
N TYR A 284 -13.44 -12.89 -13.84
CA TYR A 284 -13.04 -14.26 -14.18
C TYR A 284 -14.16 -15.03 -14.90
N GLY A 285 -15.42 -14.74 -14.59
CA GLY A 285 -16.56 -15.25 -15.35
C GLY A 285 -16.54 -14.78 -16.81
N ALA A 286 -16.23 -13.50 -17.05
CA ALA A 286 -16.05 -12.96 -18.40
C ALA A 286 -14.85 -13.58 -19.12
N ILE A 287 -13.70 -13.73 -18.44
CA ILE A 287 -12.51 -14.40 -19.00
C ILE A 287 -12.85 -15.83 -19.44
N VAL A 288 -13.50 -16.62 -18.58
CA VAL A 288 -13.88 -18.00 -18.92
C VAL A 288 -14.94 -18.04 -20.02
N ALA A 289 -15.88 -17.09 -20.06
CA ALA A 289 -16.88 -17.00 -21.13
C ALA A 289 -16.27 -16.66 -22.49
N ILE A 290 -15.22 -15.82 -22.53
CA ILE A 290 -14.56 -15.38 -23.76
C ILE A 290 -13.54 -16.42 -24.25
N TYR A 291 -12.73 -16.98 -23.34
CA TYR A 291 -11.55 -17.80 -23.68
C TYR A 291 -11.73 -19.30 -23.42
N GLY A 292 -12.86 -19.72 -22.84
CA GLY A 292 -13.15 -21.10 -22.49
C GLY A 292 -12.59 -21.52 -21.13
N TRP A 293 -12.96 -22.71 -20.67
CA TRP A 293 -12.57 -23.23 -19.35
C TRP A 293 -11.08 -23.61 -19.26
N GLN A 294 -10.40 -23.76 -20.38
CA GLN A 294 -8.99 -24.14 -20.48
C GLN A 294 -8.05 -23.10 -19.86
N VAL A 295 -8.50 -21.84 -19.70
CA VAL A 295 -7.68 -20.79 -19.07
C VAL A 295 -7.70 -20.84 -17.54
N ILE A 296 -8.61 -21.59 -16.92
CA ILE A 296 -8.80 -21.65 -15.46
C ILE A 296 -7.49 -21.96 -14.71
N PRO A 297 -6.67 -22.96 -15.12
CA PRO A 297 -5.40 -23.23 -14.43
C PRO A 297 -4.46 -22.02 -14.41
N TYR A 298 -4.37 -21.25 -15.51
CA TYR A 298 -3.53 -20.05 -15.58
C TYR A 298 -4.10 -18.92 -14.73
N CYS A 299 -5.43 -18.74 -14.72
CA CYS A 299 -6.10 -17.80 -13.82
C CYS A 299 -5.78 -18.09 -12.34
N LEU A 300 -5.81 -19.36 -11.93
CA LEU A 300 -5.45 -19.75 -10.56
C LEU A 300 -3.99 -19.43 -10.23
N VAL A 301 -3.06 -19.64 -11.16
CA VAL A 301 -1.66 -19.24 -10.99
C VAL A 301 -1.53 -17.72 -10.85
N ILE A 302 -2.24 -16.94 -11.67
CA ILE A 302 -2.25 -15.47 -11.60
C ILE A 302 -2.76 -14.97 -10.26
N ILE A 303 -3.87 -15.55 -9.79
CA ILE A 303 -4.47 -15.22 -8.49
C ILE A 303 -3.47 -15.52 -7.37
N VAL A 304 -3.01 -16.77 -7.26
CA VAL A 304 -2.17 -17.22 -6.14
C VAL A 304 -0.82 -16.53 -6.14
N PHE A 305 -0.16 -16.45 -7.28
CA PHE A 305 1.13 -15.78 -7.38
C PHE A 305 0.99 -14.26 -7.16
N GLY A 306 -0.07 -13.65 -7.70
CA GLY A 306 -0.36 -12.23 -7.57
C GLY A 306 -0.51 -11.79 -6.11
N PHE A 307 -1.40 -12.42 -5.34
CA PHE A 307 -1.54 -12.07 -3.92
C PHE A 307 -0.34 -12.53 -3.09
N SER A 308 0.36 -13.61 -3.48
CA SER A 308 1.56 -14.04 -2.76
C SER A 308 2.68 -13.01 -2.83
N LEU A 309 2.74 -12.21 -3.91
CA LEU A 309 3.69 -11.10 -4.03
C LEU A 309 3.42 -10.00 -3.00
N LEU A 310 2.15 -9.68 -2.73
CA LEU A 310 1.79 -8.79 -1.62
C LEU A 310 2.19 -9.39 -0.28
N GLU A 311 1.90 -10.67 -0.04
CA GLU A 311 2.15 -11.27 1.27
C GLU A 311 3.64 -11.38 1.61
N ILE A 312 4.50 -11.60 0.63
CA ILE A 312 5.95 -11.57 0.88
C ILE A 312 6.45 -10.14 1.16
N ILE A 313 5.78 -9.12 0.62
CA ILE A 313 6.04 -7.71 0.94
C ILE A 313 5.61 -7.41 2.39
N ASN A 314 4.41 -7.80 2.81
CA ASN A 314 3.98 -7.72 4.22
C ASN A 314 4.98 -8.43 5.15
N TYR A 315 5.46 -9.61 4.74
CA TYR A 315 6.44 -10.37 5.51
C TYR A 315 7.75 -9.61 5.74
N LEU A 316 8.30 -8.96 4.72
CA LEU A 316 9.56 -8.23 4.86
C LEU A 316 9.39 -6.88 5.56
N GLU A 317 8.27 -6.18 5.32
CA GLU A 317 7.96 -4.85 5.86
C GLU A 317 7.70 -4.86 7.38
N HIS A 318 7.23 -5.97 7.93
CA HIS A 318 6.85 -6.04 9.35
C HIS A 318 7.68 -7.04 10.17
N TYR A 319 8.81 -7.53 9.62
CA TYR A 319 9.59 -8.59 10.25
C TYR A 319 10.08 -8.24 11.65
N GLY A 320 9.52 -8.94 12.64
CA GLY A 320 9.93 -8.87 14.05
C GLY A 320 9.46 -7.61 14.79
N MET A 321 8.75 -6.70 14.12
CA MET A 321 8.26 -5.45 14.72
C MET A 321 7.13 -5.72 15.70
N LYS A 322 7.13 -4.99 16.82
CA LYS A 322 6.09 -5.07 17.84
C LYS A 322 5.87 -3.72 18.54
N ARG A 323 4.63 -3.27 18.56
CA ARG A 323 4.12 -2.17 19.37
C ARG A 323 4.02 -2.62 20.83
N GLN A 324 4.42 -1.73 21.73
CA GLN A 324 4.30 -1.97 23.17
C GLN A 324 2.94 -1.50 23.70
N LYS A 325 2.56 -2.00 24.88
CA LYS A 325 1.34 -1.57 25.56
C LYS A 325 1.65 -0.39 26.48
N VAL A 326 0.76 0.60 26.48
CA VAL A 326 0.92 1.86 27.21
C VAL A 326 -0.35 2.23 27.99
N GLY A 327 -0.16 3.06 29.01
CA GLY A 327 -1.22 3.60 29.86
C GLY A 327 -1.91 2.56 30.74
N GLU A 328 -2.84 3.03 31.57
CA GLU A 328 -3.60 2.18 32.51
C GLU A 328 -4.49 1.17 31.78
N LYS A 329 -5.02 1.55 30.60
CA LYS A 329 -5.87 0.68 29.77
C LYS A 329 -5.09 -0.40 29.01
N GLN A 330 -3.75 -0.36 29.03
CA GLN A 330 -2.88 -1.35 28.38
C GLN A 330 -3.22 -1.54 26.88
N ARG A 331 -3.55 -0.45 26.19
CA ARG A 331 -3.71 -0.45 24.73
C ARG A 331 -2.35 -0.39 24.05
N TYR A 332 -2.28 -0.74 22.77
CA TYR A 332 -1.03 -0.60 22.01
C TYR A 332 -0.70 0.88 21.76
N GLU A 333 0.56 1.27 21.96
CA GLU A 333 1.09 2.60 21.61
C GLU A 333 0.76 2.94 20.17
N ARG A 334 0.59 4.21 19.77
CA ARG A 334 0.28 4.55 18.36
C ARG A 334 1.29 3.94 17.38
N VAL A 335 0.84 3.59 16.17
CA VAL A 335 1.75 3.26 15.06
C VAL A 335 2.69 4.43 14.78
N LEU A 336 4.00 4.15 14.80
CA LEU A 336 5.08 5.09 14.55
C LEU A 336 5.96 4.60 13.39
N PRO A 337 6.76 5.48 12.75
CA PRO A 337 7.67 5.08 11.67
C PRO A 337 8.66 3.96 12.03
N MET A 338 8.93 3.73 13.32
CA MET A 338 9.79 2.63 13.79
C MET A 338 9.14 1.24 13.75
N HIS A 339 7.82 1.13 13.52
CA HIS A 339 7.10 -0.15 13.57
C HIS A 339 7.03 -0.90 12.23
N SER A 340 7.79 -0.47 11.23
CA SER A 340 7.90 -1.12 9.92
C SER A 340 9.20 -0.75 9.21
N TRP A 341 9.64 -1.60 8.28
CA TRP A 341 10.87 -1.44 7.51
C TRP A 341 10.65 -0.61 6.24
N ASN A 342 11.58 0.29 5.93
CA ASN A 342 11.66 1.05 4.70
C ASN A 342 12.66 0.46 3.69
N SER A 343 12.55 0.87 2.43
CA SER A 343 13.63 0.77 1.43
C SER A 343 13.66 2.02 0.55
N ASN A 344 14.70 2.83 0.69
CA ASN A 344 14.73 4.16 0.07
C ASN A 344 15.34 4.20 -1.33
N ASN A 345 15.49 3.09 -2.05
CA ASN A 345 16.13 3.09 -3.37
C ASN A 345 15.30 3.85 -4.42
N ILE A 346 15.93 4.77 -5.16
CA ILE A 346 15.25 5.72 -6.08
C ILE A 346 14.41 4.98 -7.13
N VAL A 347 14.99 3.98 -7.81
CA VAL A 347 14.35 3.34 -8.96
C VAL A 347 13.14 2.53 -8.48
N THR A 348 13.31 1.66 -7.49
CA THR A 348 12.18 0.92 -6.93
C THR A 348 11.11 1.86 -6.35
N ASN A 349 11.50 2.99 -5.76
CA ASN A 349 10.56 3.98 -5.22
C ASN A 349 9.66 4.59 -6.28
N VAL A 350 10.21 4.92 -7.43
CA VAL A 350 9.43 5.45 -8.55
C VAL A 350 8.53 4.38 -9.16
N PHE A 351 9.05 3.16 -9.35
CA PHE A 351 8.30 2.04 -9.94
C PHE A 351 7.13 1.58 -9.06
N LEU A 352 7.30 1.65 -7.74
CA LEU A 352 6.32 1.22 -6.76
C LEU A 352 5.64 2.40 -6.03
N TYR A 353 5.54 3.58 -6.64
CA TYR A 353 4.83 4.73 -6.04
C TYR A 353 5.14 4.94 -4.55
N HIS A 354 6.42 5.01 -4.19
CA HIS A 354 6.90 5.16 -2.81
C HIS A 354 6.36 4.14 -1.78
N LEU A 355 5.82 2.99 -2.20
CA LEU A 355 5.37 1.95 -1.27
C LEU A 355 6.44 1.61 -0.24
N GLN A 356 7.72 1.67 -0.62
CA GLN A 356 8.84 1.38 0.26
C GLN A 356 9.12 2.43 1.34
N ARG A 357 8.48 3.61 1.32
CA ARG A 357 8.39 4.54 2.46
C ARG A 357 7.24 4.11 3.37
N HIS A 358 7.25 2.81 3.67
CA HIS A 358 6.18 2.09 4.32
C HIS A 358 5.94 2.56 5.76
N SER A 359 7.01 2.97 6.43
CA SER A 359 6.96 3.55 7.77
C SER A 359 6.08 4.80 7.86
N ASP A 360 6.23 5.75 6.93
CA ASP A 360 5.37 6.95 6.92
C ASP A 360 3.96 6.60 6.50
N HIS A 361 3.82 5.68 5.53
CA HIS A 361 2.54 5.17 5.10
C HIS A 361 1.73 4.57 6.26
N HIS A 362 2.33 3.77 7.13
CA HIS A 362 1.66 3.26 8.32
C HIS A 362 1.42 4.29 9.41
N ALA A 363 2.30 5.28 9.58
CA ALA A 363 2.09 6.33 10.56
C ALA A 363 1.04 7.36 10.11
N ASN A 364 0.90 7.56 8.79
CA ASN A 364 0.09 8.59 8.13
C ASN A 364 -0.55 8.07 6.81
N PRO A 365 -1.46 7.07 6.85
CA PRO A 365 -1.93 6.34 5.66
C PRO A 365 -2.74 7.15 4.67
N THR A 366 -3.26 8.33 5.07
CA THR A 366 -4.00 9.19 4.15
C THR A 366 -3.09 10.01 3.23
N ARG A 367 -1.78 10.09 3.50
CA ARG A 367 -0.81 10.77 2.62
C ARG A 367 -0.78 10.12 1.26
N ARG A 368 -0.56 10.92 0.21
CA ARG A 368 -0.38 10.41 -1.15
C ARG A 368 1.08 10.01 -1.37
N TYR A 369 1.33 9.10 -2.29
CA TYR A 369 2.68 8.56 -2.51
C TYR A 369 3.77 9.62 -2.72
N GLN A 370 3.47 10.70 -3.44
CA GLN A 370 4.41 11.79 -3.71
C GLN A 370 4.76 12.62 -2.46
N THR A 371 3.95 12.51 -1.39
CA THR A 371 4.15 13.22 -0.11
C THR A 371 4.71 12.34 1.00
N LEU A 372 4.88 11.02 0.77
CA LEU A 372 5.48 10.10 1.74
C LEU A 372 6.93 10.49 2.08
N ARG A 373 7.28 10.37 3.36
CA ARG A 373 8.58 10.77 3.92
C ARG A 373 9.41 9.58 4.39
N ASP A 374 10.72 9.80 4.45
CA ASP A 374 11.66 8.94 5.16
C ASP A 374 12.02 9.56 6.52
N PHE A 375 12.12 8.73 7.55
CA PHE A 375 12.44 9.16 8.92
C PHE A 375 13.70 8.44 9.41
N LYS A 376 14.49 9.12 10.25
CA LYS A 376 15.74 8.56 10.77
C LYS A 376 15.50 7.35 11.68
N GLU A 377 14.35 7.35 12.34
CA GLU A 377 13.88 6.31 13.26
C GLU A 377 13.32 5.09 12.52
N SER A 378 13.08 5.20 11.21
CA SER A 378 12.61 4.08 10.40
C SER A 378 13.74 3.10 10.12
N PRO A 379 13.60 1.82 10.46
CA PRO A 379 14.59 0.82 10.10
C PRO A 379 14.56 0.60 8.58
N ALA A 380 15.73 0.41 7.97
CA ALA A 380 15.84 0.21 6.52
C ALA A 380 16.30 -1.21 6.18
N LEU A 381 15.69 -1.80 5.15
CA LEU A 381 16.11 -3.07 4.57
C LEU A 381 17.52 -2.93 3.97
N PRO A 382 18.35 -3.98 4.03
CA PRO A 382 19.73 -3.90 3.55
C PRO A 382 19.87 -3.82 2.03
N THR A 383 18.83 -4.18 1.28
CA THR A 383 18.74 -4.02 -0.18
C THR A 383 17.32 -3.62 -0.58
N GLY A 384 17.11 -3.24 -1.85
CA GLY A 384 15.78 -3.02 -2.40
C GLY A 384 14.87 -4.25 -2.32
N TYR A 385 13.56 -4.04 -2.53
CA TYR A 385 12.53 -5.07 -2.38
C TYR A 385 12.85 -6.33 -3.19
N ALA A 386 13.27 -6.18 -4.45
CA ALA A 386 13.67 -7.30 -5.30
C ALA A 386 14.67 -8.27 -4.64
N GLY A 387 15.75 -7.76 -4.05
CA GLY A 387 16.73 -8.60 -3.34
C GLY A 387 16.15 -9.23 -2.08
N MET A 388 15.33 -8.48 -1.34
CA MET A 388 14.69 -8.96 -0.11
C MET A 388 13.62 -10.02 -0.37
N LEU A 389 12.88 -9.92 -1.48
CA LEU A 389 11.90 -10.91 -1.94
C LEU A 389 12.59 -12.27 -2.14
N THR A 390 13.68 -12.32 -2.91
CA THR A 390 14.42 -13.57 -3.12
C THR A 390 15.00 -14.10 -1.81
N LEU A 391 15.52 -13.22 -0.96
CA LEU A 391 16.11 -13.60 0.33
C LEU A 391 15.07 -14.21 1.28
N ALA A 392 13.85 -13.67 1.33
CA ALA A 392 12.76 -14.14 2.19
C ALA A 392 12.31 -15.56 1.87
N LEU A 393 12.45 -15.99 0.61
CA LEU A 393 12.15 -17.36 0.17
C LEU A 393 13.14 -18.41 0.72
N VAL A 394 14.31 -17.98 1.25
CA VAL A 394 15.36 -18.85 1.78
C VAL A 394 15.56 -18.58 3.30
N PRO A 395 14.78 -19.23 4.19
CA PRO A 395 14.72 -18.87 5.62
C PRO A 395 16.05 -18.87 6.39
N PRO A 396 17.03 -19.77 6.12
CA PRO A 396 18.34 -19.69 6.75
C PRO A 396 19.11 -18.40 6.39
N LEU A 397 19.04 -17.96 5.12
CA LEU A 397 19.70 -16.75 4.66
C LEU A 397 18.98 -15.51 5.18
N TRP A 398 17.64 -15.50 5.12
CA TRP A 398 16.81 -14.43 5.70
C TRP A 398 17.17 -14.18 7.17
N ARG A 399 17.15 -15.20 8.02
CA ARG A 399 17.45 -15.07 9.46
C ARG A 399 18.90 -14.67 9.73
N LYS A 400 19.84 -15.06 8.87
CA LYS A 400 21.24 -14.61 8.98
C LYS A 400 21.33 -13.09 8.78
N VAL A 401 20.53 -12.54 7.87
CA VAL A 401 20.55 -11.12 7.49
C VAL A 401 19.63 -10.26 8.38
N MET A 402 18.43 -10.72 8.73
CA MET A 402 17.42 -9.87 9.35
C MET A 402 17.35 -9.97 10.87
N ASP A 403 17.61 -11.13 11.49
CA ASP A 403 17.44 -11.30 12.94
C ASP A 403 18.23 -10.28 13.76
N HIS A 404 19.51 -10.07 13.41
CA HIS A 404 20.37 -9.13 14.13
C HIS A 404 20.00 -7.67 13.86
N ARG A 405 19.33 -7.38 12.73
CA ARG A 405 18.86 -6.04 12.38
C ARG A 405 17.62 -5.67 13.17
N VAL A 406 16.70 -6.61 13.36
CA VAL A 406 15.57 -6.45 14.28
C VAL A 406 16.08 -6.10 15.67
N VAL A 407 17.04 -6.89 16.19
CA VAL A 407 17.60 -6.67 17.53
C VAL A 407 18.34 -5.35 17.62
N ALA A 408 19.13 -4.97 16.61
CA ALA A 408 19.83 -3.69 16.59
C ALA A 408 18.86 -2.49 16.54
N HIS A 409 17.73 -2.62 15.82
CA HIS A 409 16.68 -1.61 15.78
C HIS A 409 15.97 -1.43 17.13
N LEU A 410 15.90 -2.49 17.92
CA LEU A 410 15.31 -2.49 19.26
C LEU A 410 16.35 -2.25 20.35
N ASP A 411 17.43 -1.53 20.02
CA ASP A 411 18.53 -1.18 20.94
C ASP A 411 19.15 -2.38 21.69
N GLY A 412 19.17 -3.54 21.04
CA GLY A 412 19.70 -4.78 21.60
C GLY A 412 18.70 -5.59 22.41
N ASP A 413 17.50 -5.08 22.66
CA ASP A 413 16.49 -5.74 23.47
C ASP A 413 15.51 -6.59 22.65
N VAL A 414 15.80 -7.89 22.56
CA VAL A 414 14.94 -8.83 21.83
C VAL A 414 13.57 -9.04 22.49
N THR A 415 13.39 -8.68 23.77
CA THR A 415 12.08 -8.83 24.46
C THR A 415 11.02 -7.88 23.89
N LEU A 416 11.46 -6.79 23.26
CA LEU A 416 10.59 -5.87 22.53
C LEU A 416 10.10 -6.42 21.20
N ALA A 417 10.71 -7.49 20.66
CA ALA A 417 10.35 -8.03 19.35
C ALA A 417 9.08 -8.91 19.40
N ASN A 418 8.41 -9.03 18.25
CA ASN A 418 7.33 -10.01 18.06
C ASN A 418 7.94 -11.39 17.76
N ILE A 419 8.37 -12.12 18.78
CA ILE A 419 9.04 -13.42 18.59
C ILE A 419 8.03 -14.49 18.20
N ALA A 420 8.39 -15.34 17.24
CA ALA A 420 7.54 -16.45 16.82
C ALA A 420 7.33 -17.46 17.99
N PRO A 421 6.09 -17.94 18.23
CA PRO A 421 5.79 -18.87 19.30
C PRO A 421 6.71 -20.10 19.33
N GLY A 422 7.22 -20.44 20.51
CA GLY A 422 8.13 -21.58 20.72
C GLY A 422 9.59 -21.28 20.38
N LYS A 423 9.95 -20.04 20.07
CA LYS A 423 11.33 -19.60 19.80
C LYS A 423 11.86 -18.57 20.78
N GLU A 424 11.07 -18.17 21.76
CA GLU A 424 11.38 -17.14 22.75
C GLU A 424 12.69 -17.46 23.46
N GLU A 425 12.79 -18.65 24.07
CA GLU A 425 14.00 -19.08 24.78
C GLU A 425 15.24 -19.10 23.85
N LYS A 426 15.07 -19.54 22.61
CA LYS A 426 16.16 -19.56 21.62
C LYS A 426 16.67 -18.14 21.32
N TYR A 427 15.76 -17.19 21.12
CA TYR A 427 16.13 -15.81 20.80
C TYR A 427 16.68 -15.08 22.03
N LEU A 428 16.13 -15.30 23.23
CA LEU A 428 16.66 -14.77 24.48
C LEU A 428 18.08 -15.29 24.78
N ARG A 429 18.37 -16.57 24.49
CA ARG A 429 19.73 -17.12 24.63
C ARG A 429 20.70 -16.56 23.58
N ARG A 430 20.22 -16.30 22.36
CA ARG A 430 21.05 -15.80 21.25
C ARG A 430 21.32 -14.30 21.36
N PHE A 431 20.35 -13.54 21.85
CA PHE A 431 20.39 -12.10 22.03
C PHE A 431 19.91 -11.79 23.46
N PRO A 432 20.80 -11.93 24.47
CA PRO A 432 20.45 -11.60 25.84
C PRO A 432 20.03 -10.13 25.94
N PRO A 433 18.88 -9.82 26.58
CA PRO A 433 18.43 -8.44 26.72
C PRO A 433 19.39 -7.64 27.61
N PRO A 434 19.42 -6.30 27.46
CA PRO A 434 20.16 -5.42 28.35
C PRO A 434 19.64 -5.52 29.80
N VAL A 435 20.48 -5.09 30.75
CA VAL A 435 20.17 -5.14 32.19
C VAL A 435 19.08 -4.12 32.58
N GLU A 436 19.01 -2.99 31.86
CA GLU A 436 18.04 -1.93 32.09
C GLU A 436 17.13 -1.81 30.87
N HIS A 437 15.82 -1.84 31.13
CA HIS A 437 14.78 -1.81 30.11
C HIS A 437 13.97 -0.53 30.27
N GLN A 438 14.16 0.44 29.37
CA GLN A 438 13.39 1.68 29.38
C GLN A 438 12.27 1.59 28.33
N VAL A 439 11.05 1.28 28.79
CA VAL A 439 9.84 1.43 27.98
C VAL A 439 8.99 2.50 28.65
N SER A 440 8.61 3.52 27.87
CA SER A 440 7.65 4.52 28.34
C SER A 440 6.31 3.84 28.58
N ALA A 441 5.91 3.74 29.85
CA ALA A 441 4.61 3.19 30.23
C ALA A 441 3.46 4.20 30.05
N GLU A 442 3.75 5.47 29.80
CA GLU A 442 2.76 6.53 29.69
C GLU A 442 2.13 6.58 28.29
N ASP A 443 0.81 6.75 28.24
CA ASP A 443 0.07 7.00 27.00
C ASP A 443 -0.04 8.52 26.80
N VAL A 444 0.91 9.08 26.06
CA VAL A 444 1.03 10.53 25.82
C VAL A 444 0.03 11.05 24.78
N TRP A 445 -0.73 10.18 24.10
CA TRP A 445 -1.67 10.56 23.05
C TRP A 445 -3.12 10.57 23.53
N ALA A 446 -3.44 9.78 24.56
CA ALA A 446 -4.78 9.68 25.11
C ALA A 446 -5.26 11.04 25.65
N GLN A 447 -6.38 11.50 25.08
CA GLN A 447 -7.09 12.69 25.53
C GLN A 447 -7.95 12.37 26.74
N ARG A 448 -8.14 13.38 27.60
CA ARG A 448 -9.16 13.37 28.65
C ARG A 448 -10.26 14.34 28.26
N TYR A 449 -11.49 13.86 28.26
CA TYR A 449 -12.65 14.67 27.91
C TYR A 449 -13.31 15.20 29.19
N ASP A 450 -13.26 16.52 29.38
CA ASP A 450 -13.96 17.20 30.47
C ASP A 450 -15.27 17.77 29.93
N GLY A 451 -16.39 17.07 30.17
CA GLY A 451 -17.73 17.50 29.75
C GLY A 451 -18.23 16.87 28.45
N GLU A 452 -19.26 17.47 27.87
CA GLU A 452 -19.92 16.99 26.65
C GLU A 452 -19.12 17.34 25.40
N VAL A 453 -18.94 16.37 24.50
CA VAL A 453 -18.22 16.54 23.23
C VAL A 453 -19.24 16.47 22.09
N LEU A 454 -19.51 17.61 21.47
CA LEU A 454 -20.45 17.72 20.34
C LEU A 454 -19.82 17.35 19.00
N ALA A 455 -18.51 17.57 18.85
CA ALA A 455 -17.73 17.07 17.73
C ALA A 455 -16.30 16.76 18.17
N ALA A 456 -15.68 15.80 17.49
CA ALA A 456 -14.32 15.35 17.77
C ALA A 456 -13.55 15.15 16.47
N LYS A 457 -12.34 15.71 16.39
CA LYS A 457 -11.50 15.68 15.19
C LYS A 457 -10.29 14.77 15.40
N CYS A 458 -10.04 13.89 14.43
CA CYS A 458 -8.85 13.08 14.37
C CYS A 458 -7.63 13.96 14.07
N PRO A 459 -6.61 14.01 14.95
CA PRO A 459 -5.44 14.87 14.74
C PRO A 459 -4.51 14.37 13.62
N GLY A 460 -4.70 13.15 13.12
CA GLY A 460 -3.88 12.58 12.05
C GLY A 460 -4.37 12.96 10.65
N CYS A 461 -5.65 12.68 10.35
CA CYS A 461 -6.19 12.85 8.99
C CYS A 461 -7.32 13.90 8.88
N SER A 462 -7.60 14.60 9.98
CA SER A 462 -8.65 15.64 10.06
C SER A 462 -10.08 15.14 9.83
N TYR A 463 -10.35 13.83 9.86
CA TYR A 463 -11.72 13.33 9.95
C TYR A 463 -12.40 13.89 11.21
N THR A 464 -13.64 14.37 11.07
CA THR A 464 -14.43 14.90 12.18
C THR A 464 -15.68 14.06 12.36
N TYR A 465 -15.92 13.58 13.58
CA TYR A 465 -17.19 13.01 13.99
C TYR A 465 -18.03 14.12 14.63
N GLU A 466 -19.21 14.38 14.09
CA GLU A 466 -20.17 15.34 14.65
C GLU A 466 -21.37 14.57 15.20
N VAL A 467 -21.70 14.76 16.48
CA VAL A 467 -22.82 14.05 17.14
C VAL A 467 -24.13 14.26 16.39
N ALA A 468 -24.39 15.49 15.93
CA ALA A 468 -25.59 15.83 15.18
C ALA A 468 -25.71 15.04 13.85
N ALA A 469 -24.60 14.74 13.20
CA ALA A 469 -24.56 14.01 11.93
C ALA A 469 -24.47 12.49 12.11
N GLY A 470 -23.74 12.03 13.15
CA GLY A 470 -23.36 10.63 13.30
C GLY A 470 -22.40 10.15 12.21
N ASP A 471 -22.31 8.83 12.02
CA ASP A 471 -21.64 8.17 10.91
C ASP A 471 -22.42 6.89 10.53
N GLU A 472 -23.41 7.04 9.65
CA GLU A 472 -24.25 5.91 9.22
C GLU A 472 -23.45 4.80 8.51
N HIS A 473 -22.32 5.14 7.87
CA HIS A 473 -21.48 4.14 7.20
C HIS A 473 -20.82 3.22 8.22
N GLU A 474 -20.37 3.78 9.35
CA GLU A 474 -19.81 3.05 10.49
C GLU A 474 -20.87 2.45 11.44
N GLY A 475 -22.14 2.83 11.28
CA GLY A 475 -23.27 2.29 12.03
C GLY A 475 -23.65 3.12 13.26
N PHE A 476 -23.34 4.42 13.26
CA PHE A 476 -23.72 5.39 14.27
C PHE A 476 -24.75 6.37 13.68
N PRO A 477 -26.06 6.25 14.00
CA PRO A 477 -27.06 7.19 13.51
C PRO A 477 -26.82 8.64 13.96
N ALA A 478 -27.40 9.59 13.24
CA ALA A 478 -27.46 10.99 13.67
C ALA A 478 -27.98 11.13 15.11
N GLY A 479 -27.27 11.90 15.93
CA GLY A 479 -27.54 12.10 17.35
C GLY A 479 -26.83 11.12 18.30
N THR A 480 -26.06 10.15 17.79
CA THR A 480 -25.30 9.23 18.66
C THR A 480 -24.23 10.00 19.43
N ALA A 481 -24.31 9.97 20.76
CA ALA A 481 -23.44 10.79 21.61
C ALA A 481 -22.00 10.28 21.64
N TRP A 482 -21.01 11.17 21.80
CA TRP A 482 -19.60 10.80 21.81
C TRP A 482 -19.23 9.79 22.92
N ASN A 483 -19.94 9.83 24.05
CA ASN A 483 -19.76 8.87 25.14
C ASN A 483 -20.31 7.46 24.82
N GLU A 484 -21.21 7.33 23.85
CA GLU A 484 -21.75 6.05 23.36
C GLU A 484 -20.81 5.38 22.33
N ILE A 485 -19.90 6.15 21.73
CA ILE A 485 -18.88 5.61 20.83
C ILE A 485 -17.86 4.78 21.64
N PRO A 486 -17.53 3.54 21.24
CA PRO A 486 -16.54 2.73 21.95
C PRO A 486 -15.14 3.36 21.98
N ASP A 487 -14.40 3.16 23.08
CA ASP A 487 -13.03 3.69 23.21
C ASP A 487 -12.04 3.07 22.21
N ASP A 488 -12.29 1.82 21.78
CA ASP A 488 -11.53 1.10 20.76
C ASP A 488 -12.03 1.35 19.34
N TRP A 489 -12.99 2.28 19.15
CA TRP A 489 -13.39 2.71 17.82
C TRP A 489 -12.24 3.46 17.15
N THR A 490 -11.86 3.01 15.97
CA THR A 490 -10.77 3.59 15.19
C THR A 490 -11.30 4.59 14.18
N CYS A 491 -10.54 5.67 13.93
CA CYS A 491 -10.86 6.64 12.89
C CYS A 491 -11.12 5.94 11.53
N PRO A 492 -12.29 6.14 10.90
CA PRO A 492 -12.68 5.39 9.70
C PRO A 492 -11.91 5.76 8.43
N ASP A 493 -11.22 6.91 8.44
CA ASP A 493 -10.40 7.39 7.34
C ASP A 493 -8.95 6.90 7.42
N CYS A 494 -8.35 6.83 8.61
CA CYS A 494 -6.93 6.50 8.75
C CYS A 494 -6.63 5.20 9.50
N GLY A 495 -7.55 4.68 10.32
CA GLY A 495 -7.34 3.43 11.07
C GLY A 495 -6.26 3.46 12.17
N VAL A 496 -5.41 4.48 12.22
CA VAL A 496 -4.23 4.55 13.12
C VAL A 496 -4.46 5.37 14.39
N ARG A 497 -5.70 5.80 14.63
CA ARG A 497 -6.13 6.57 15.80
C ARG A 497 -7.35 5.93 16.41
N ASP A 498 -7.34 5.71 17.72
CA ASP A 498 -8.50 5.28 18.48
C ASP A 498 -9.33 6.50 18.90
N LYS A 499 -10.58 6.30 19.33
CA LYS A 499 -11.47 7.36 19.82
C LYS A 499 -10.76 8.26 20.80
N ILE A 500 -10.02 7.68 21.75
CA ILE A 500 -9.35 8.42 22.82
C ILE A 500 -8.22 9.34 22.32
N ASP A 501 -7.77 9.20 21.08
CA ASP A 501 -6.78 10.10 20.46
C ASP A 501 -7.44 11.34 19.82
N PHE A 502 -8.76 11.39 19.71
CA PHE A 502 -9.46 12.50 19.04
C PHE A 502 -9.51 13.74 19.93
N ILE A 503 -9.34 14.90 19.31
CA ILE A 503 -9.36 16.19 20.00
C ILE A 503 -10.77 16.77 19.90
N PRO A 504 -11.36 17.28 21.00
CA PRO A 504 -12.62 18.02 20.94
C PRO A 504 -12.56 19.13 19.90
N PHE A 505 -13.60 19.23 19.07
CA PHE A 505 -13.69 20.19 17.98
C PHE A 505 -14.98 20.99 18.11
N ASP A 506 -14.88 22.29 17.88
CA ASP A 506 -16.00 23.22 17.92
C ASP A 506 -16.20 23.80 16.51
N PRO A 507 -17.16 23.27 15.72
CA PRO A 507 -17.37 23.69 14.35
C PRO A 507 -17.72 25.18 14.22
N GLU A 508 -18.36 25.77 15.24
CA GLU A 508 -18.81 27.17 15.22
C GLU A 508 -17.64 28.16 15.34
N LYS A 509 -16.54 27.75 15.99
CA LYS A 509 -15.34 28.61 16.15
C LYS A 509 -14.49 28.70 14.89
N VAL A 510 -14.48 27.67 14.03
CA VAL A 510 -13.67 27.67 12.80
C VAL A 510 -14.27 28.56 11.71
N GLY A 511 -15.60 28.71 11.67
CA GLY A 511 -16.27 29.59 10.71
C GLY A 511 -15.99 31.10 10.91
N LEU A 512 -15.49 31.50 12.09
CA LEU A 512 -15.20 32.89 12.42
C LEU A 512 -13.80 33.34 11.96
N GLU A 513 -12.82 32.44 11.91
CA GLU A 513 -11.44 32.78 11.50
C GLU A 513 -11.29 32.96 9.99
N THR A 514 -12.14 32.32 9.18
CA THR A 514 -12.16 32.49 7.72
C THR A 514 -13.06 33.63 7.24
N GLY A 515 -13.76 34.34 8.15
CA GLY A 515 -14.81 35.31 7.83
C GLY A 515 -14.55 36.77 8.21
N ALA A 516 -13.46 37.09 8.91
CA ALA A 516 -13.23 38.44 9.46
C ALA A 516 -11.84 39.01 9.12
N GLY A 517 -11.44 38.91 7.85
CA GLY A 517 -10.19 39.46 7.34
C GLY A 517 -10.41 40.45 6.19
N GLY A 518 -11.13 41.54 6.43
CA GLY A 518 -11.17 42.65 5.47
C GLY A 518 -12.46 43.46 5.48
N LEU A 519 -12.48 44.52 6.30
CA LEU A 519 -13.03 45.86 6.02
C LEU A 519 -13.22 46.58 7.37
N SER A 520 -12.11 47.13 7.88
CA SER A 520 -12.19 48.22 8.86
C SER A 520 -12.67 49.47 8.12
N SER A 521 -13.92 49.85 8.35
CA SER A 521 -14.48 51.13 7.94
C SER A 521 -13.95 52.23 8.86
N THR A 522 -12.92 52.95 8.43
CA THR A 522 -12.55 54.23 9.05
C THR A 522 -13.50 55.32 8.54
N THR A 523 -14.47 55.69 9.37
CA THR A 523 -15.22 56.94 9.25
C THR A 523 -14.28 58.11 9.53
N GLY A 524 -13.93 58.87 8.49
CA GLY A 524 -13.23 60.15 8.63
C GLY A 524 -14.20 61.26 8.97
N GLU A 525 -14.07 61.82 10.18
CA GLU A 525 -14.64 63.11 10.55
C GLU A 525 -13.91 64.24 9.81
N ALA A 526 -14.69 65.13 9.20
CA ALA A 526 -14.21 66.40 8.66
C ALA A 526 -13.97 67.40 9.79
N ARG A 527 -12.87 68.18 9.71
CA ARG A 527 -12.80 69.58 10.18
C ARG A 527 -11.56 70.30 9.64
N SER A 528 -11.87 71.47 9.02
CA SER A 528 -11.06 72.65 8.67
C SER A 528 -9.81 72.48 7.80
#